data_AF-A0A1H2UKT6-F1
#
_entry.id   AF-A0A1H2UKT6-F1
#
_cell.length_a   1.000
_cell.length_b   1.000
_cell.length_c   1.000
_cell.angle_alpha   90.00
_cell.angle_beta   90.00
_cell.angle_gamma   90.00
#
_symmetry.space_group_name_H-M   'P 1'
#
loop_
_entity.id
_entity.type
_entity.pdbx_description
1 polymer ?
#
loop_
_entity_poly.entity_id
_entity_poly.type
_entity_poly.pdbx_seq_one_letter_code
_entity_poly.pdbx_strand_id
1 'polypeptide(L)'
;MAKTVQDVKFAVPTILDKLSGNNQESFTKGEFETLVFSFQSNILFDSVAQKFLPSLQAIPDVSELILTGEETERELQDKDEEHSALVKERDDNIKAVLLAVIKEHILRDMRTRFGA
;
A
#
# COMPACT_ATOMS: atom_id res chain seq x y z
N MET A 1 6.77 -9.89 -15.11
CA MET A 1 8.17 -10.01 -14.61
C MET A 1 8.10 -10.59 -13.21
N ALA A 2 9.02 -11.48 -12.83
CA ALA A 2 9.11 -11.95 -11.45
C ALA A 2 9.68 -10.83 -10.57
N LYS A 3 9.04 -10.52 -9.44
CA LYS A 3 9.59 -9.56 -8.46
C LYS A 3 10.74 -10.19 -7.70
N THR A 4 11.75 -9.39 -7.40
CA THR A 4 12.98 -9.79 -6.74
C THR A 4 13.16 -9.02 -5.43
N VAL A 5 14.08 -9.50 -4.59
CA VAL A 5 14.49 -8.80 -3.36
C VAL A 5 15.07 -7.40 -3.67
N GLN A 6 15.70 -7.23 -4.85
CA GLN A 6 16.22 -5.93 -5.28
C GLN A 6 15.07 -4.93 -5.52
N ASP A 7 13.98 -5.36 -6.15
CA ASP A 7 12.81 -4.51 -6.37
C ASP A 7 12.20 -4.03 -5.05
N VAL A 8 12.14 -4.91 -4.05
CA VAL A 8 11.72 -4.53 -2.69
C VAL A 8 12.67 -3.49 -2.10
N LYS A 9 13.99 -3.72 -2.18
CA LYS A 9 15.00 -2.80 -1.63
C LYS A 9 14.90 -1.39 -2.24
N PHE A 10 14.61 -1.28 -3.53
CA PHE A 10 14.48 0.01 -4.21
C PHE A 10 13.12 0.68 -3.98
N ALA A 11 12.05 -0.09 -3.83
CA ALA A 11 10.70 0.47 -3.63
C ALA A 11 10.44 0.89 -2.17
N VAL A 12 11.03 0.21 -1.18
CA VAL A 12 10.77 0.46 0.24
C VAL A 12 11.01 1.91 0.66
N PRO A 13 12.11 2.58 0.30
CA PRO A 13 12.31 3.99 0.64
C PRO A 13 11.16 4.87 0.16
N THR A 14 10.72 4.71 -1.09
CA THR A 14 9.60 5.47 -1.67
C THR A 14 8.27 5.16 -0.98
N ILE A 15 8.01 3.88 -0.69
CA ILE A 15 6.79 3.44 0.03
C ILE A 15 6.75 4.07 1.43
N LEU A 16 7.88 4.12 2.14
CA LEU A 16 7.97 4.71 3.46
C LEU A 16 7.86 6.25 3.43
N ASP A 17 8.36 6.89 2.37
CA ASP A 17 8.25 8.34 2.18
C ASP A 17 6.79 8.79 1.90
N LYS A 18 6.05 7.96 1.17
CA LYS A 18 4.58 8.13 0.99
C LYS A 18 3.81 7.86 2.28
N LEU A 19 4.28 6.91 3.08
CA LEU A 19 3.70 6.61 4.40
C LEU A 19 3.88 7.75 5.40
N SER A 20 5.07 8.38 5.43
CA SER A 20 5.37 9.50 6.32
C SER A 20 4.70 10.82 5.92
N GLY A 21 4.13 10.88 4.71
CA GLY A 21 3.51 12.08 4.16
C GLY A 21 4.51 13.08 3.57
N ASN A 22 5.77 12.69 3.42
CA ASN A 22 6.80 13.49 2.72
C ASN A 22 6.54 13.52 1.21
N ASN A 23 6.00 12.42 0.67
CA ASN A 23 5.52 12.33 -0.70
C ASN A 23 3.98 12.22 -0.69
N GLN A 24 3.31 13.14 -1.38
CA GLN A 24 1.84 13.16 -1.51
C GLN A 24 1.32 12.34 -2.70
N GLU A 25 2.20 11.77 -3.52
CA GLU A 25 1.82 10.88 -4.61
C GLU A 25 1.20 9.58 -4.08
N SER A 26 0.18 9.11 -4.79
CA SER A 26 -0.48 7.85 -4.50
C SER A 26 0.41 6.63 -4.70
N PHE A 27 0.04 5.51 -4.08
CA PHE A 27 0.74 4.25 -4.30
C PHE A 27 0.48 3.74 -5.70
N THR A 28 1.53 3.64 -6.50
CA THR A 28 1.45 3.04 -7.83
C THR A 28 1.11 1.55 -7.72
N LYS A 29 0.56 0.97 -8.79
CA LYS A 29 0.34 -0.48 -8.90
C LYS A 29 1.64 -1.26 -8.66
N GLY A 30 2.76 -0.77 -9.21
CA GLY A 30 4.08 -1.37 -9.01
C GLY A 30 4.50 -1.41 -7.55
N GLU A 31 4.36 -0.30 -6.82
CA GLU A 31 4.68 -0.25 -5.38
C GLU A 31 3.79 -1.17 -4.56
N PHE A 32 2.48 -1.19 -4.84
CA PHE A 32 1.52 -2.06 -4.16
C PHE A 32 1.84 -3.55 -4.36
N GLU A 33 2.06 -3.97 -5.60
CA GLU A 33 2.45 -5.34 -5.89
C GLU A 33 3.82 -5.70 -5.25
N THR A 34 4.74 -4.73 -5.14
CA THR A 34 6.05 -4.95 -4.49
C THR A 34 5.86 -5.14 -2.99
N LEU A 35 4.93 -4.39 -2.40
CA LEU A 35 4.53 -4.57 -1.01
C LEU A 35 3.90 -5.96 -0.78
N VAL A 36 2.97 -6.38 -1.64
CA VAL A 36 2.37 -7.72 -1.58
C VAL A 36 3.45 -8.81 -1.66
N PHE A 37 4.35 -8.70 -2.65
CA PHE A 37 5.46 -9.65 -2.80
C PHE A 37 6.37 -9.68 -1.55
N SER A 38 6.66 -8.52 -0.97
CA SER A 38 7.50 -8.42 0.22
C SER A 38 6.87 -9.11 1.44
N PHE A 39 5.53 -9.03 1.57
CA PHE A 39 4.77 -9.68 2.63
C PHE A 39 4.73 -11.19 2.41
N GLN A 40 4.47 -11.66 1.18
CA GLN A 40 4.47 -13.09 0.85
C GLN A 40 5.83 -13.74 1.12
N SER A 41 6.90 -13.06 0.73
CA SER A 41 8.27 -13.57 0.77
C SER A 41 8.96 -13.39 2.13
N ASN A 42 8.26 -12.89 3.16
CA ASN A 42 8.82 -12.58 4.48
C ASN A 42 10.06 -11.66 4.44
N ILE A 43 10.14 -10.77 3.45
CA ILE A 43 11.28 -9.86 3.30
C ILE A 43 11.18 -8.72 4.32
N LEU A 44 9.96 -8.25 4.59
CA LEU A 44 9.70 -7.18 5.54
C LEU A 44 8.97 -7.71 6.79
N PHE A 45 9.34 -7.14 7.94
CA PHE A 45 8.66 -7.33 9.23
C PHE A 45 8.55 -8.79 9.70
N ASP A 46 9.57 -9.63 9.43
CA ASP A 46 9.78 -10.97 10.02
C ASP A 46 8.51 -11.80 10.32
N SER A 47 7.85 -12.30 9.27
CA SER A 47 6.60 -13.09 9.35
C SER A 47 5.38 -12.38 9.97
N VAL A 48 5.53 -11.17 10.52
CA VAL A 48 4.40 -10.36 11.00
C VAL A 48 3.57 -9.91 9.80
N ALA A 49 4.24 -9.46 8.74
CA ALA A 49 3.62 -8.98 7.51
C ALA A 49 2.66 -10.01 6.87
N GLN A 50 2.98 -11.31 6.91
CA GLN A 50 2.12 -12.36 6.33
C GLN A 50 0.71 -12.39 6.95
N LYS A 51 0.57 -12.05 8.24
CA LYS A 51 -0.75 -12.01 8.92
C LYS A 51 -1.68 -10.95 8.33
N PHE A 52 -1.11 -9.90 7.75
CA PHE A 52 -1.83 -8.77 7.16
C PHE A 52 -1.93 -8.88 5.63
N LEU A 53 -1.39 -9.96 5.03
CA LEU A 53 -1.50 -10.20 3.59
C LEU A 53 -2.97 -10.22 3.11
N PRO A 54 -3.92 -10.91 3.80
CA PRO A 54 -5.32 -10.91 3.36
C PRO A 54 -5.93 -9.51 3.36
N SER A 55 -5.59 -8.68 4.36
CA SER A 55 -6.04 -7.29 4.44
C SER A 55 -5.44 -6.44 3.32
N LEU A 56 -4.16 -6.64 3.00
CA LEU A 56 -3.50 -5.92 1.91
C LEU A 56 -4.08 -6.31 0.54
N GLN A 57 -4.35 -7.60 0.31
CA GLN A 57 -4.89 -8.12 -0.95
C GLN A 57 -6.37 -7.80 -1.15
N ALA A 58 -7.11 -7.51 -0.08
CA ALA A 58 -8.51 -7.09 -0.16
C ALA A 58 -8.67 -5.64 -0.64
N ILE A 59 -7.58 -4.86 -0.71
CA ILE A 59 -7.61 -3.49 -1.20
C ILE A 59 -7.80 -3.50 -2.73
N PRO A 60 -8.86 -2.86 -3.25
CA PRO A 60 -9.16 -2.87 -4.68
C PRO A 60 -8.10 -2.14 -5.50
N ASP A 61 -7.84 -2.67 -6.71
CA ASP A 61 -7.03 -1.97 -7.71
C ASP A 61 -7.89 -0.90 -8.38
N VAL A 62 -7.65 0.36 -8.03
CA VAL A 62 -8.36 1.52 -8.60
C VAL A 62 -7.80 1.95 -9.96
N SER A 63 -6.77 1.27 -10.48
CA SER A 63 -6.08 1.65 -11.73
C SER A 63 -6.93 1.47 -13.01
N GLU A 64 -8.09 0.82 -12.92
CA GLU A 64 -8.94 0.46 -14.09
C GLU A 64 -10.10 1.43 -14.36
N LEU A 65 -10.30 2.47 -13.57
CA LEU A 65 -11.35 3.48 -13.79
C LEU A 65 -10.91 4.50 -14.87
N ILE A 66 -10.57 4.01 -16.07
CA ILE A 66 -10.29 4.85 -17.21
C ILE A 66 -11.62 5.22 -17.87
N LEU A 67 -11.92 6.52 -17.81
CA LEU A 67 -13.06 7.21 -18.44
C LEU A 67 -13.31 6.71 -19.86
N THR A 68 -14.41 5.98 -20.08
CA THR A 68 -14.90 5.68 -21.43
C THR A 68 -15.55 6.94 -22.00
N GLY A 69 -14.91 7.51 -23.02
CA GLY A 69 -15.25 8.83 -23.56
C GLY A 69 -16.59 8.87 -24.28
N GLU A 70 -17.58 9.50 -23.65
CA GLU A 70 -18.71 10.22 -24.27
C GLU A 70 -19.48 11.03 -23.20
N GLU A 71 -18.76 11.78 -22.36
CA GLU A 71 -19.35 12.40 -21.16
C GLU A 71 -19.15 13.91 -21.14
N THR A 72 -20.15 14.63 -20.63
CA THR A 72 -20.14 16.10 -20.56
C THR A 72 -19.14 16.61 -19.52
N GLU A 73 -18.68 17.87 -19.65
CA GLU A 73 -17.68 18.48 -18.74
C GLU A 73 -18.01 18.36 -17.25
N ARG A 74 -19.30 18.34 -16.87
CA ARG A 74 -19.74 18.12 -15.48
C ARG A 74 -19.65 16.67 -15.05
N GLU A 75 -20.05 15.74 -15.91
CA GLU A 75 -19.92 14.29 -15.65
C GLU A 75 -18.45 13.89 -15.55
N LEU A 76 -17.58 14.53 -16.34
CA LEU A 76 -16.12 14.39 -16.24
C LEU A 76 -15.57 14.93 -14.91
N GLN A 77 -16.03 16.09 -14.44
CA GLN A 77 -15.62 16.64 -13.15
C GLN A 77 -16.07 15.78 -11.96
N ASP A 78 -17.33 15.38 -11.93
CA ASP A 78 -17.87 14.54 -10.83
C ASP A 78 -17.14 13.19 -10.77
N LYS A 79 -16.80 12.61 -11.93
CA LYS A 79 -16.02 11.37 -12.01
C LYS A 79 -14.56 11.53 -11.62
N ASP A 80 -13.94 12.67 -11.94
CA ASP A 80 -12.57 12.96 -11.50
C ASP A 80 -12.51 13.11 -9.97
N GLU A 81 -13.52 13.73 -9.35
CA GLU A 81 -13.64 13.83 -7.89
C GLU A 81 -13.89 12.47 -7.23
N GLU A 82 -14.81 11.67 -7.77
CA GLU A 82 -15.09 10.32 -7.29
C GLU A 82 -13.86 9.41 -7.42
N HIS A 83 -13.17 9.46 -8.56
CA HIS A 83 -11.93 8.72 -8.79
C HIS A 83 -10.83 9.14 -7.81
N SER A 84 -10.65 10.45 -7.59
CA SER A 84 -9.70 10.99 -6.62
C SER A 84 -10.00 10.50 -5.19
N ALA A 85 -11.28 10.47 -4.80
CA ALA A 85 -11.71 9.96 -3.50
C ALA A 85 -11.39 8.46 -3.34
N LEU A 86 -11.65 7.64 -4.37
CA LEU A 86 -11.34 6.21 -4.37
C LEU A 86 -9.83 5.93 -4.29
N VAL A 87 -9.02 6.69 -5.03
CA VAL A 87 -7.56 6.61 -4.96
C VAL A 87 -7.05 6.95 -3.57
N LYS A 88 -7.59 8.02 -2.98
CA LYS A 88 -7.23 8.43 -1.62
C LYS A 88 -7.62 7.38 -0.58
N GLU A 89 -8.83 6.84 -0.66
CA GLU A 89 -9.29 5.77 0.24
C GLU A 89 -8.39 4.53 0.13
N ARG A 90 -8.02 4.15 -1.09
CA ARG A 90 -7.06 3.07 -1.33
C ARG A 90 -5.73 3.36 -0.65
N ASP A 91 -5.17 4.55 -0.84
CA ASP A 91 -3.89 4.93 -0.23
C ASP A 91 -3.96 4.91 1.30
N ASP A 92 -5.05 5.41 1.88
CA ASP A 92 -5.28 5.42 3.33
C ASP A 92 -5.39 3.99 3.88
N ASN A 93 -6.05 3.08 3.15
CA ASN A 93 -6.10 1.66 3.50
C ASN A 93 -4.71 0.99 3.44
N ILE A 94 -3.90 1.29 2.42
CA ILE A 94 -2.52 0.78 2.31
C ILE A 94 -1.68 1.28 3.50
N LYS A 95 -1.79 2.58 3.82
CA LYS A 95 -1.10 3.19 4.97
C LYS A 95 -1.54 2.55 6.29
N ALA A 96 -2.84 2.32 6.48
CA ALA A 96 -3.37 1.69 7.68
C ALA A 96 -2.81 0.28 7.90
N VAL A 97 -2.75 -0.54 6.84
CA VAL A 97 -2.14 -1.87 6.89
C VAL A 97 -0.66 -1.79 7.22
N LEU A 98 0.10 -0.90 6.57
CA LEU A 98 1.52 -0.70 6.85
C LEU A 98 1.78 -0.29 8.31
N LEU A 99 1.03 0.67 8.83
CA LEU A 99 1.14 1.12 10.22
C LEU A 99 0.80 0.00 11.20
N ALA A 100 -0.23 -0.81 10.91
CA ALA A 100 -0.59 -1.95 11.74
C ALA A 100 0.54 -3.00 11.80
N VAL A 101 1.16 -3.29 10.65
CA VAL A 101 2.30 -4.22 10.56
C VAL A 101 3.51 -3.68 11.32
N ILE A 102 3.86 -2.40 11.12
CA ILE A 102 4.97 -1.75 11.83
C ILE A 102 4.73 -1.80 13.35
N LYS A 103 3.53 -1.43 13.79
CA LYS A 103 3.14 -1.48 15.21
C LYS A 103 3.28 -2.88 15.78
N GLU A 104 2.73 -3.90 15.11
CA GLU A 104 2.79 -5.28 15.59
C GLU A 104 4.24 -5.81 15.63
N HIS A 105 5.06 -5.44 14.63
CA HIS A 105 6.48 -5.77 14.61
C HIS A 105 7.22 -5.15 15.80
N ILE A 106 7.01 -3.86 16.08
CA ILE A 106 7.59 -3.17 17.24
C ILE A 106 7.13 -3.82 18.55
N LEU A 107 5.83 -4.11 18.70
CA LEU A 107 5.30 -4.74 19.91
C LEU A 107 5.87 -6.13 20.15
N ARG A 108 6.02 -6.94 19.09
CA ARG A 108 6.66 -8.24 19.15
C ARG A 108 8.13 -8.14 19.57
N ASP A 109 8.85 -7.18 19.00
CA ASP A 109 10.24 -6.91 19.36
C ASP A 109 10.37 -6.48 20.83
N MET A 110 9.50 -5.57 21.29
CA MET A 110 9.45 -5.14 22.68
C MET A 110 9.18 -6.31 23.63
N ARG A 111 8.17 -7.15 23.34
CA ARG A 111 7.86 -8.34 24.14
C ARG A 111 9.05 -9.31 24.20
N THR A 112 9.78 -9.46 23.09
CA THR A 112 10.95 -10.34 23.02
C THR A 112 12.11 -9.81 23.86
N ARG A 113 12.34 -8.49 23.86
CA ARG A 113 13.48 -7.85 24.55
C ARG A 113 13.23 -7.62 26.05
N PHE A 114 12.01 -7.27 26.43
CA PHE A 114 11.70 -6.79 27.77
C PHE A 114 10.82 -7.74 28.58
N GLY A 115 10.34 -8.85 27.98
CA GLY A 115 9.33 -9.70 28.59
C GLY A 115 7.93 -9.07 28.52
N ALA A 116 6.89 -9.90 28.68
CA ALA A 116 5.50 -9.46 28.77
C ALA A 116 5.09 -9.25 30.23
#